data_AF-A0A8X6ILM6-F1
#
_entry.id   AF-A0A8X6ILM6-F1
#
_cell.length_a   1.000
_cell.length_b   1.000
_cell.length_c   1.000
_cell.angle_alpha   90.00
_cell.angle_beta   90.00
_cell.angle_gamma   90.00
#
_symmetry.space_group_name_H-M   'P 1'
#
loop_
_entity.id
_entity.type
_entity.pdbx_description
1 polymer ?
#
loop_
_entity_poly.entity_id
_entity_poly.type
_entity_poly.pdbx_seq_one_letter_code
_entity_poly.pdbx_strand_id
1 'polypeptide(L)'
;MFLDTKPVILKVADGNYVKPLGKCVLQLTINGRTQPFQFTVMPKCSHDVILGFDFLKASQAVLDCGRAELIFDELLHDEEIDSHGIKLYAMSDSVVPARSCKFLTVQARDAQDDTDFLVEGNKVMCINQGIAVPSFDYIFKKRQSLNLGDKL
;
A
#
# COMPACT_ATOMS: atom_id res chain seq x y z
N MET A 1 7.03 26.11 -26.19
CA MET A 1 8.20 25.54 -26.90
C MET A 1 8.13 24.04 -26.70
N PHE A 2 7.56 23.30 -27.66
CA PHE A 2 7.43 21.85 -27.54
C PHE A 2 8.77 21.23 -27.95
N LEU A 3 9.49 20.71 -26.96
CA LEU A 3 10.76 20.03 -27.17
C LEU A 3 10.56 18.83 -28.08
N ASP A 4 11.44 18.77 -29.06
CA ASP A 4 11.60 17.75 -30.07
C ASP A 4 11.64 16.36 -29.41
N THR A 5 10.52 15.66 -29.44
CA THR A 5 10.40 14.28 -28.98
C THR A 5 10.03 13.45 -30.19
N LYS A 6 10.83 12.42 -30.47
CA LYS A 6 10.55 11.44 -31.53
C LYS A 6 9.05 11.10 -31.51
N PRO A 7 8.38 11.04 -32.68
CA PRO A 7 6.96 10.75 -32.73
C PRO A 7 6.71 9.40 -32.02
N VAL A 8 6.02 9.45 -30.89
CA VAL A 8 5.60 8.24 -30.17
C VAL A 8 4.51 7.61 -31.02
N ILE A 9 4.76 6.39 -31.48
CA ILE A 9 3.76 5.58 -32.17
C ILE A 9 3.38 4.45 -31.23
N LEU A 10 2.10 4.32 -30.92
CA LEU A 10 1.58 3.27 -30.06
C LEU A 10 1.10 2.11 -30.91
N LYS A 11 1.50 0.89 -30.55
CA LYS A 11 0.91 -0.33 -31.08
C LYS A 11 -0.32 -0.67 -30.23
N VAL A 12 -1.48 -0.79 -30.85
CA VAL A 12 -2.74 -1.11 -30.17
C VAL A 12 -3.15 -2.56 -30.38
N ALA A 13 -4.16 -3.03 -29.65
CA ALA A 13 -4.49 -4.47 -29.55
C ALA A 13 -4.95 -5.10 -30.88
N ASP A 14 -5.51 -4.32 -31.80
CA ASP A 14 -5.90 -4.79 -33.14
C ASP A 14 -4.70 -4.97 -34.09
N GLY A 15 -3.49 -4.72 -33.61
CA GLY A 15 -2.24 -4.82 -34.37
C GLY A 15 -1.86 -3.55 -35.13
N ASN A 16 -2.73 -2.54 -35.17
CA ASN A 16 -2.46 -1.27 -35.84
C ASN A 16 -1.53 -0.36 -35.01
N TYR A 17 -1.00 0.64 -35.71
CA TYR A 17 -0.17 1.68 -35.15
C TYR A 17 -0.91 3.01 -35.16
N VAL A 18 -0.96 3.68 -34.00
CA VAL A 18 -1.69 4.93 -33.83
C VAL A 18 -0.73 6.00 -33.35
N LYS A 19 -0.77 7.16 -34.01
CA LYS A 19 -0.10 8.36 -33.55
C LYS A 19 -1.01 9.09 -32.55
N PRO A 20 -0.59 9.31 -31.30
CA PRO A 20 -1.34 10.13 -30.36
C PRO A 20 -1.49 11.56 -30.86
N LEU A 21 -2.60 12.20 -30.46
CA LEU A 21 -2.85 13.62 -30.74
C LEU A 21 -1.95 14.53 -29.89
N GLY A 22 -1.53 14.05 -28.72
CA GLY A 22 -0.65 14.78 -27.82
C GLY A 22 -0.71 14.21 -26.41
N LYS A 23 -0.31 15.04 -25.44
CA LYS A 23 -0.43 14.77 -24.01
C LYS A 23 -1.22 15.88 -23.33
N CYS A 24 -1.99 15.54 -22.31
CA CYS A 24 -2.68 16.50 -21.45
C CYS A 24 -2.50 16.11 -19.99
N VAL A 25 -2.72 17.04 -19.07
CA VAL A 25 -2.76 16.76 -17.63
C VAL A 25 -4.20 16.91 -17.17
N LEU A 26 -4.73 15.89 -16.49
CA LEU A 26 -6.08 15.88 -15.94
C LEU A 26 -6.01 15.76 -14.41
N GLN A 27 -6.95 16.39 -13.71
CA GLN A 27 -7.18 16.15 -12.29
C GLN A 27 -8.05 14.90 -12.13
N LEU A 28 -7.52 13.85 -11.52
CA LEU A 28 -8.23 12.60 -11.28
C LEU A 28 -8.64 12.53 -9.82
N THR A 29 -9.94 12.37 -9.57
CA THR A 29 -10.46 12.08 -8.24
C THR A 29 -10.80 10.59 -8.14
N ILE A 30 -10.08 9.86 -7.28
CA ILE A 30 -10.34 8.44 -6.99
C ILE A 30 -10.37 8.26 -5.48
N ASN A 31 -11.43 7.61 -4.96
CA ASN A 31 -11.66 7.42 -3.52
C ASN A 31 -11.51 8.72 -2.71
N GLY A 32 -12.00 9.85 -3.25
CA GLY A 32 -11.95 11.17 -2.61
C GLY A 32 -10.61 11.92 -2.71
N ARG A 33 -9.54 11.30 -3.23
CA ARG A 33 -8.24 11.96 -3.45
C ARG A 33 -8.15 12.50 -4.86
N THR A 34 -7.77 13.78 -5.00
CA THR A 34 -7.61 14.43 -6.31
C THR A 34 -6.13 14.69 -6.59
N GLN A 35 -5.62 14.18 -7.71
CA GLN A 35 -4.24 14.42 -8.15
C GLN A 35 -4.13 14.69 -9.64
N PRO A 36 -3.19 15.55 -10.08
CA PRO A 36 -2.90 15.74 -11.48
C PRO A 36 -2.15 14.52 -12.05
N PHE A 37 -2.57 14.04 -13.22
CA PHE A 37 -1.87 12.98 -13.93
C PHE A 37 -1.81 13.26 -15.43
N GLN A 38 -0.67 12.93 -16.06
CA GLN A 38 -0.46 13.16 -17.48
C GLN A 38 -0.99 11.98 -18.31
N PHE A 39 -1.89 12.28 -19.25
CA PHE A 39 -2.47 11.34 -20.19
C PHE A 39 -1.94 11.53 -21.60
N THR A 40 -1.92 10.43 -22.36
CA THR A 40 -1.70 10.44 -23.81
C THR A 40 -3.06 10.45 -24.49
N VAL A 41 -3.31 11.43 -25.36
CA VAL A 41 -4.60 11.61 -26.03
C VAL A 41 -4.65 10.78 -27.31
N MET A 42 -5.57 9.83 -27.36
CA MET A 42 -5.78 8.96 -28.51
C MET A 42 -6.88 9.52 -29.43
N PRO A 43 -6.69 9.51 -30.77
CA PRO A 43 -7.71 9.99 -31.70
C PRO A 43 -8.97 9.10 -31.72
N LYS A 44 -8.80 7.81 -31.44
CA LYS A 44 -9.87 6.82 -31.28
C LYS A 44 -9.47 5.87 -30.15
N CYS A 45 -10.36 5.68 -29.20
CA CYS A 45 -10.22 4.73 -28.10
C CYS A 45 -11.60 4.15 -27.81
N SER A 46 -11.68 2.87 -27.44
CA SER A 46 -12.94 2.23 -27.05
C SER A 46 -13.41 2.63 -25.64
N HIS A 47 -12.55 3.30 -24.89
CA HIS A 47 -12.81 3.75 -23.53
C HIS A 47 -12.46 5.23 -23.43
N ASP A 48 -13.19 5.97 -22.60
CA ASP A 48 -12.94 7.40 -22.38
C ASP A 48 -11.58 7.63 -21.71
N VAL A 49 -11.22 6.76 -20.75
CA VAL A 49 -9.97 6.82 -19.99
C VAL A 49 -9.42 5.42 -19.81
N ILE A 50 -8.10 5.27 -19.97
CA ILE A 50 -7.36 4.06 -19.62
C ILE A 50 -6.31 4.45 -18.57
N LEU A 51 -6.40 3.82 -17.40
CA LEU A 51 -5.37 3.94 -16.36
C LEU A 51 -4.29 2.92 -16.64
N GLY A 52 -3.17 3.39 -17.19
CA GLY A 52 -2.04 2.56 -17.57
C GLY A 52 -1.23 2.05 -16.38
N PHE A 53 -0.27 1.19 -16.68
CA PHE A 53 0.64 0.64 -15.67
C PHE A 53 1.54 1.71 -15.03
N ASP A 54 1.77 2.82 -15.73
CA ASP A 54 2.41 4.03 -15.20
C ASP A 54 1.59 4.67 -14.07
N PHE A 55 0.28 4.81 -14.26
CA PHE A 55 -0.63 5.28 -13.22
C PHE A 55 -0.68 4.32 -12.04
N LEU A 56 -0.86 3.02 -12.30
CA LEU A 56 -0.92 1.99 -11.27
C LEU A 56 0.37 1.94 -10.43
N LYS A 57 1.54 2.09 -11.06
CA LYS A 57 2.81 2.20 -10.35
C LYS A 57 2.91 3.46 -9.50
N ALA A 58 2.57 4.61 -10.07
CA ALA A 58 2.65 5.89 -9.36
C ALA A 58 1.72 5.96 -8.15
N SER A 59 0.57 5.28 -8.22
CA SER A 59 -0.43 5.22 -7.17
C SER A 59 -0.27 4.02 -6.23
N GLN A 60 0.78 3.20 -6.40
CA GLN A 60 1.01 1.97 -5.63
C GLN A 60 -0.24 1.08 -5.58
N ALA A 61 -0.93 0.96 -6.72
CA ALA A 61 -2.20 0.26 -6.79
C ALA A 61 -2.00 -1.27 -6.67
N VAL A 62 -2.88 -1.89 -5.88
CA VAL A 62 -3.06 -3.33 -5.74
C VAL A 62 -4.33 -3.73 -6.51
N LEU A 63 -4.16 -4.64 -7.46
CA LEU A 63 -5.25 -5.27 -8.20
C LEU A 63 -5.65 -6.57 -7.49
N ASP A 64 -6.75 -6.56 -6.73
CA ASP A 64 -7.33 -7.78 -6.16
C ASP A 64 -8.33 -8.39 -7.15
N CYS A 65 -7.83 -9.32 -7.98
CA CYS A 65 -8.65 -10.04 -8.94
C CYS A 65 -9.65 -11.01 -8.30
N GLY A 66 -9.43 -11.44 -7.05
CA GLY A 66 -10.33 -12.35 -6.34
C GLY A 66 -11.60 -11.65 -5.88
N ARG A 67 -11.47 -10.37 -5.48
CA ARG A 67 -12.58 -9.51 -5.06
C ARG A 67 -13.11 -8.61 -6.18
N ALA A 68 -12.41 -8.54 -7.30
CA ALA A 68 -12.64 -7.57 -8.37
C ALA A 68 -12.52 -6.11 -7.87
N GLU A 69 -11.52 -5.87 -7.00
CA GLU A 69 -11.27 -4.58 -6.37
C GLU A 69 -9.94 -3.99 -6.81
N LEU A 70 -9.92 -2.67 -6.97
CA LEU A 70 -8.72 -1.88 -7.17
C LEU A 70 -8.46 -1.06 -5.91
N ILE A 71 -7.41 -1.42 -5.20
CA ILE A 71 -7.01 -0.79 -3.94
C ILE A 71 -5.83 0.11 -4.26
N PHE A 72 -5.93 1.38 -3.92
CA PHE A 72 -4.75 2.25 -3.96
C PHE A 72 -4.16 2.19 -2.57
N ASP A 73 -2.87 1.84 -2.44
CA ASP A 73 -2.20 2.03 -1.16
C ASP A 73 -2.37 3.51 -0.85
N GLU A 74 -2.94 3.79 0.31
CA GLU A 74 -2.96 5.12 0.87
C GLU A 74 -1.50 5.45 1.15
N LEU A 75 -0.76 5.83 0.12
CA LEU A 75 0.53 6.45 0.27
C LEU A 75 0.27 7.64 1.18
N LEU A 76 0.68 7.40 2.42
CA LEU A 76 1.03 8.31 3.47
C LEU A 76 0.39 9.66 3.20
N HIS A 77 -0.74 9.87 3.86
CA HIS A 77 -0.75 11.13 4.59
C HIS A 77 0.61 11.18 5.31
N ASP A 78 1.47 12.11 4.91
CA ASP A 78 2.19 12.92 5.89
C ASP A 78 1.13 13.75 6.67
N GLU A 79 0.01 13.14 7.11
CA GLU A 79 -0.35 13.35 8.49
C GLU A 79 0.90 12.86 9.17
N GLU A 80 1.67 13.81 9.70
CA GLU A 80 2.63 13.55 10.74
C GLU A 80 2.09 12.34 11.49
N ILE A 81 2.64 11.14 11.22
CA ILE A 81 2.37 10.00 12.08
C ILE A 81 2.93 10.54 13.35
N ASP A 82 2.00 11.02 14.19
CA ASP A 82 2.30 11.74 15.38
C ASP A 82 3.38 10.90 16.03
N SER A 83 4.56 11.50 16.21
CA SER A 83 5.80 10.76 16.51
C SER A 83 5.74 10.00 17.85
N HIS A 84 4.55 9.95 18.44
CA HIS A 84 4.01 9.26 19.59
C HIS A 84 3.35 7.90 19.27
N GLY A 85 3.42 7.38 18.05
CA GLY A 85 2.97 6.02 17.75
C GLY A 85 3.65 4.98 18.67
N ILE A 86 2.84 4.20 19.41
CA ILE A 86 3.32 3.21 20.37
C ILE A 86 4.16 2.15 19.65
N LYS A 87 5.44 2.03 20.04
CA LYS A 87 6.35 1.03 19.50
C LYS A 87 6.24 -0.27 20.27
N LEU A 88 6.09 -1.37 19.54
CA LEU A 88 6.16 -2.73 20.08
C LEU A 88 7.57 -3.29 19.96
N TYR A 89 8.05 -3.88 21.04
CA TYR A 89 9.36 -4.52 21.12
C TYR A 89 9.18 -5.99 21.47
N ALA A 90 9.94 -6.87 20.82
CA ALA A 90 10.02 -8.25 21.27
C ALA A 90 10.62 -8.29 22.69
N MET A 91 10.01 -9.10 23.56
CA MET A 91 10.49 -9.26 24.95
C MET A 91 11.85 -9.94 25.06
N SER A 92 12.25 -10.65 24.00
CA SER A 92 13.52 -11.35 23.93
C SER A 92 13.95 -11.53 22.48
N ASP A 93 15.25 -11.67 22.25
CA ASP A 93 15.78 -12.07 20.96
C ASP A 93 15.20 -13.41 20.52
N SER A 94 14.96 -13.55 19.22
CA SER A 94 14.38 -14.76 18.65
C SER A 94 14.92 -15.04 17.27
N VAL A 95 15.37 -16.28 17.09
CA VAL A 95 15.67 -16.82 15.76
C VAL A 95 14.38 -17.39 15.18
N VAL A 96 14.07 -17.00 13.94
CA VAL A 96 13.01 -17.59 13.12
C VAL A 96 13.68 -18.45 12.06
N PRO A 97 13.64 -19.79 12.18
CA PRO A 97 14.21 -20.69 11.17
C PRO A 97 13.57 -20.50 9.79
N ALA A 98 14.31 -20.88 8.74
CA ALA A 98 13.78 -20.87 7.39
C ALA A 98 12.48 -21.70 7.29
N ARG A 99 11.49 -21.17 6.57
CA ARG A 99 10.18 -21.81 6.33
C ARG A 99 9.38 -22.11 7.60
N SER A 100 9.56 -21.31 8.65
CA SER A 100 8.81 -21.44 9.91
C SER A 100 8.01 -20.18 10.23
N CYS A 101 7.01 -20.33 11.11
CA CYS A 101 6.27 -19.23 11.72
C CYS A 101 6.48 -19.30 13.23
N LYS A 102 6.71 -18.15 13.87
CA LYS A 102 6.92 -18.05 15.32
C LYS A 102 6.10 -16.91 15.88
N PHE A 103 5.29 -17.20 16.91
CA PHE A 103 4.62 -16.17 17.69
C PHE A 103 5.60 -15.58 18.70
N LEU A 104 5.73 -14.26 18.70
CA LEU A 104 6.58 -13.53 19.64
C LEU A 104 5.72 -12.82 20.67
N THR A 105 6.20 -12.79 21.91
CA THR A 105 5.63 -11.91 22.94
C THR A 105 6.24 -10.53 22.76
N VAL A 106 5.39 -9.52 22.67
CA VAL A 106 5.78 -8.12 22.46
C VAL A 106 5.30 -7.25 23.60
N GLN A 107 5.99 -6.14 23.84
CA GLN A 107 5.64 -5.14 24.84
C GLN A 107 5.67 -3.73 24.23
N ALA A 108 4.65 -2.95 24.58
CA ALA A 108 4.62 -1.50 24.37
C ALA A 108 5.20 -0.79 25.59
N ARG A 109 6.08 0.20 25.41
CA ARG A 109 6.61 0.98 26.55
C ARG A 109 5.62 2.03 27.07
N ASP A 110 4.76 2.55 26.18
CA ASP A 110 3.93 3.73 26.46
C ASP A 110 2.42 3.47 26.26
N ALA A 111 1.99 2.20 26.24
CA ALA A 111 0.58 1.88 26.13
C ALA A 111 -0.13 2.09 27.48
N GLN A 112 -1.20 2.91 27.49
CA GLN A 112 -2.16 2.89 28.59
C GLN A 112 -2.85 1.53 28.67
N ASP A 113 -3.15 1.11 29.89
CA ASP A 113 -3.37 -0.30 30.24
C ASP A 113 -4.69 -0.93 29.72
N ASP A 114 -5.49 -0.22 28.92
CA ASP A 114 -6.87 -0.66 28.59
C ASP A 114 -7.34 -0.38 27.16
N THR A 115 -6.44 -0.34 26.18
CA THR A 115 -6.80 -0.10 24.76
C THR A 115 -6.43 -1.28 23.88
N ASP A 116 -7.36 -1.70 23.00
CA ASP A 116 -7.06 -2.63 21.91
C ASP A 116 -6.26 -1.91 20.82
N PHE A 117 -5.18 -2.54 20.34
CA PHE A 117 -4.32 -1.96 19.31
C PHE A 117 -4.46 -2.73 18.00
N LEU A 118 -4.67 -1.99 16.91
CA LEU A 118 -4.40 -2.50 15.56
C LEU A 118 -2.90 -2.34 15.30
N VAL A 119 -2.26 -3.44 14.93
CA VAL A 119 -0.81 -3.45 14.67
C VAL A 119 -0.60 -3.82 13.21
N GLU A 120 -0.02 -2.89 12.46
CA GLU A 120 0.41 -3.13 11.09
C GLU A 120 1.95 -3.22 11.03
N GLY A 121 2.47 -4.07 10.13
CA GLY A 121 3.89 -4.12 9.86
C GLY A 121 4.38 -2.83 9.19
N ASN A 122 5.57 -2.36 9.55
CA ASN A 122 6.17 -1.20 8.88
C ASN A 122 6.58 -1.58 7.44
N LYS A 123 5.70 -1.28 6.47
CA LYS A 123 5.88 -1.59 5.05
C LYS A 123 7.20 -1.05 4.48
N VAL A 124 7.58 0.18 4.84
CA VAL A 124 8.83 0.82 4.38
C VAL A 124 10.06 0.05 4.87
N MET A 125 10.06 -0.35 6.14
CA MET A 125 11.14 -1.17 6.71
C MET A 125 11.21 -2.54 6.02
N CYS A 126 10.07 -3.19 5.81
CA CYS A 126 10.01 -4.49 5.12
C CYS A 126 10.58 -4.41 3.71
N ILE A 127 10.21 -3.39 2.92
CA ILE A 127 10.73 -3.15 1.57
C ILE A 127 12.25 -2.91 1.60
N ASN A 128 12.72 -2.03 2.49
CA ASN A 128 14.15 -1.69 2.59
C ASN A 128 15.02 -2.89 3.01
N GLN A 129 14.45 -3.86 3.73
CA GLN A 129 15.14 -5.08 4.14
C GLN A 129 14.92 -6.26 3.19
N GLY A 130 14.21 -6.07 2.07
CA GLY A 130 13.88 -7.14 1.12
C GLY A 130 12.98 -8.22 1.72
N ILE A 131 12.21 -7.88 2.76
CA ILE A 131 11.28 -8.78 3.44
C ILE A 131 9.93 -8.69 2.74
N ALA A 132 9.51 -9.78 2.09
CA ALA A 132 8.15 -9.92 1.58
C ALA A 132 7.23 -10.36 2.72
N VAL A 133 6.37 -9.45 3.20
CA VAL A 133 5.31 -9.78 4.15
C VAL A 133 4.00 -9.84 3.37
N PRO A 134 3.25 -10.96 3.39
CA PRO A 134 1.91 -10.97 2.83
C PRO A 134 1.03 -10.04 3.69
N SER A 135 0.16 -9.25 3.06
CA SER A 135 -0.71 -8.31 3.76
C SER A 135 -1.57 -9.05 4.78
N PHE A 136 -1.26 -8.90 6.06
CA PHE A 136 -2.01 -9.47 7.17
C PHE A 136 -2.20 -8.38 8.21
N ASP A 137 -3.47 -8.00 8.45
CA ASP A 137 -3.83 -7.20 9.60
C ASP A 137 -3.92 -8.13 10.81
N TYR A 138 -3.12 -7.85 11.84
CA TYR A 138 -3.17 -8.61 13.09
C TYR A 138 -3.89 -7.78 14.15
N ILE A 139 -5.03 -8.29 14.61
CA ILE A 139 -5.72 -7.75 15.79
C ILE A 139 -5.14 -8.45 17.02
N PHE A 140 -4.38 -7.73 17.84
CA PHE A 140 -3.87 -8.25 19.11
C PHE A 140 -4.83 -7.90 20.23
N LYS A 141 -5.52 -8.90 20.78
CA LYS A 141 -6.32 -8.75 22.01
C LYS A 141 -5.43 -8.98 23.23
N LYS A 142 -5.53 -8.11 24.25
CA LYS A 142 -4.86 -8.32 25.55
C LYS A 142 -5.23 -9.70 26.10
N ARG A 143 -4.23 -10.53 26.40
CA ARG A 143 -4.46 -11.79 27.11
C ARG A 143 -4.85 -11.41 28.54
N GLN A 144 -6.13 -11.54 28.88
CA GLN A 144 -6.55 -11.42 30.28
C GLN A 144 -5.78 -12.46 31.09
N SER A 145 -4.97 -12.00 32.05
CA SER A 145 -4.47 -12.88 33.10
C SER A 145 -5.69 -13.31 33.90
N LEU A 146 -6.15 -14.55 33.66
CA LEU A 146 -6.98 -15.25 34.63
C LEU A 146 -6.12 -15.35 35.89
N ASN A 147 -6.39 -14.46 36.86
CA ASN A 147 -6.00 -14.69 38.22
C ASN A 147 -6.71 -15.97 38.65
N LEU A 148 -6.00 -17.09 38.57
CA LEU A 148 -6.36 -18.28 39.30
C LEU A 148 -6.08 -17.95 40.76
N GLY A 149 -7.04 -17.24 41.37
CA GLY A 149 -6.96 -16.80 42.75
C GLY A 149 -6.74 -18.01 43.65
N ASP A 150 -5.78 -17.85 44.56
CA ASP A 150 -6.02 -17.95 46.00
C ASP A 150 -7.45 -18.42 46.33
N LYS A 151 -7.63 -19.74 46.32
CA LYS A 151 -8.63 -20.40 47.15
C LYS A 151 -7.88 -21.02 48.32
N LEU A 152 -7.91 -20.27 49.43
CA LEU A 152 -7.91 -20.67 50.84
C LEU A 152 -7.24 -22.00 51.20
#